data_AF-A0A6C0CH20-F1
#
_entry.id   AF-A0A6C0CH20-F1
#
_cell.length_a   1.000
_cell.length_b   1.000
_cell.length_c   1.000
_cell.angle_alpha   90.00
_cell.angle_beta   90.00
_cell.angle_gamma   90.00
#
_symmetry.space_group_name_H-M   'P 1'
#
loop_
_entity.id
_entity.type
_entity.pdbx_description
1 polymer ?
#
loop_
_entity_poly.entity_id
_entity_poly.type
_entity_poly.pdbx_seq_one_letter_code
_entity_poly.pdbx_strand_id
1 'polypeptide(L)'
;TLAAGNGNNIYPTILTSTQLQNELKPFYTVLNTNYMVWYDYAIIKLSTLFESLANIGLVRKFDCTLRLWFNTGTVGITVATPNTATPGYTISPSTNTFTNTCPLMVNYLNDLSANGGIPAAATNITAGVYVKAPPATSINGVNLALSGASSFLPACRIYYSQIQLEPTKAITYIEENRHKKVVYRSVLTNQYNNISGTFNQLINSGIVHPIGVLLVPFISSATTNGFGDFAWKSPFDSAPSTGHPISLTNFQVSVGGVNQLQSTLNYTFENFIEQVNLAETLTSSDFGISCGLFTQQYWETFRSYYVNIERSQLADKNVARNINISFTNNTAVPIDILIFSVFSDEFVIDSETGLVTK
;
A
#
# COMPACT_ATOMS: atom_id res chain seq x y z
N THR A 1 15.97 -2.07 20.18
CA THR A 1 16.37 -2.53 21.52
C THR A 1 17.86 -2.75 21.52
N LEU A 2 18.62 -2.02 22.35
CA LEU A 2 20.09 -2.17 22.43
C LEU A 2 20.44 -3.43 23.23
N ALA A 3 21.33 -4.26 22.69
CA ALA A 3 21.81 -5.49 23.30
C ALA A 3 22.69 -5.21 24.53
N ALA A 4 22.66 -6.15 25.48
CA ALA A 4 23.22 -6.03 26.82
C ALA A 4 24.76 -5.89 26.84
N GLY A 5 25.26 -4.82 27.48
CA GLY A 5 26.67 -4.60 27.80
C GLY A 5 26.82 -4.09 29.24
N ASN A 6 27.53 -4.84 30.07
CA ASN A 6 27.46 -4.83 31.54
C ASN A 6 28.47 -3.86 32.20
N GLY A 7 28.41 -2.57 31.85
CA GLY A 7 29.43 -1.59 32.28
C GLY A 7 29.02 -0.63 33.40
N ASN A 8 27.81 -0.04 33.34
CA ASN A 8 27.53 1.19 34.11
C ASN A 8 26.26 1.16 35.00
N ASN A 9 25.58 0.02 35.17
CA ASN A 9 24.32 -0.05 35.95
C ASN A 9 23.23 0.98 35.58
N ILE A 10 23.35 1.64 34.43
CA ILE A 10 22.29 2.42 33.79
C ILE A 10 21.41 1.44 33.00
N TYR A 11 20.88 0.40 33.65
CA TYR A 11 19.96 -0.55 33.02
C TYR A 11 19.00 -1.21 34.02
N PRO A 12 17.74 -1.51 33.61
CA PRO A 12 17.03 -1.07 32.42
C PRO A 12 15.72 -0.36 32.79
N THR A 13 15.61 0.94 32.45
CA THR A 13 14.39 1.61 31.95
C THR A 13 14.52 3.10 32.24
N ILE A 14 15.01 3.85 31.25
CA ILE A 14 14.77 5.31 31.21
C ILE A 14 13.25 5.56 31.29
N LEU A 15 12.45 4.67 30.68
CA LEU A 15 10.99 4.64 30.76
C LEU A 15 10.50 3.20 30.93
N THR A 16 9.60 2.98 31.88
CA THR A 16 8.88 1.72 32.09
C THR A 16 7.83 1.49 31.00
N SER A 17 7.34 0.25 30.83
CA SER A 17 6.25 -0.06 29.90
C SER A 17 4.99 0.76 30.19
N THR A 18 4.64 0.98 31.47
CA THR A 18 3.53 1.84 31.88
C THR A 18 3.73 3.29 31.44
N GLN A 19 4.94 3.84 31.56
CA GLN A 19 5.24 5.19 31.10
C GLN A 19 5.14 5.30 29.57
N LEU A 20 5.66 4.32 28.83
CA LEU A 20 5.55 4.25 27.38
C LEU A 20 4.08 4.13 26.92
N GLN A 21 3.25 3.38 27.66
CA GLN A 21 1.81 3.28 27.40
C GLN A 21 1.10 4.61 27.60
N ASN A 22 1.40 5.34 28.69
CA ASN A 22 0.80 6.65 28.96
C ASN A 22 1.13 7.68 27.87
N GLU A 23 2.31 7.55 27.23
CA GLU A 23 2.75 8.40 26.13
C GLU A 23 2.38 7.88 24.73
N LEU A 24 1.69 6.73 24.64
CA LEU A 24 1.38 6.05 23.37
C LEU A 24 2.65 5.83 22.50
N LYS A 25 3.74 5.37 23.13
CA LYS A 25 5.01 5.08 22.45
C LYS A 25 5.10 3.59 22.10
N PRO A 26 5.71 3.24 20.95
CA PRO A 26 5.91 1.85 20.59
C PRO A 26 6.84 1.15 21.59
N PHE A 27 6.51 -0.10 21.95
CA PHE A 27 7.36 -0.89 22.84
C PHE A 27 7.17 -2.40 22.63
N TYR A 28 8.19 -3.15 23.04
CA TYR A 28 8.21 -4.60 23.02
C TYR A 28 8.03 -5.16 24.42
N THR A 29 7.29 -6.27 24.54
CA THR A 29 7.22 -7.06 25.76
C THR A 29 6.98 -8.53 25.43
N VAL A 30 7.31 -9.41 26.37
CA VAL A 30 6.94 -10.83 26.32
C VAL A 30 5.74 -11.03 27.23
N LEU A 31 4.63 -11.53 26.68
CA LEU A 31 3.43 -11.86 27.45
C LEU A 31 3.27 -13.37 27.60
N ASN A 32 2.70 -13.80 28.72
CA ASN A 32 2.41 -15.20 29.03
C ASN A 32 3.60 -16.14 28.75
N THR A 33 4.80 -15.67 29.11
CA THR A 33 6.12 -16.33 29.01
C THR A 33 6.63 -16.57 27.58
N ASN A 34 5.75 -16.75 26.59
CA ASN A 34 6.13 -17.29 25.27
C ASN A 34 5.67 -16.44 24.07
N TYR A 35 4.96 -15.33 24.27
CA TYR A 35 4.48 -14.48 23.18
C TYR A 35 5.28 -13.20 23.06
N MET A 36 5.93 -13.02 21.92
CA MET A 36 6.58 -11.76 21.54
C MET A 36 5.52 -10.76 21.07
N VAL A 37 5.34 -9.65 21.79
CA VAL A 37 4.32 -8.65 21.48
C VAL A 37 4.97 -7.29 21.28
N TRP A 38 4.71 -6.69 20.11
CA TRP A 38 5.05 -5.31 19.81
C TRP A 38 3.78 -4.46 19.81
N TYR A 39 3.76 -3.45 20.67
CA TYR A 39 2.74 -2.41 20.66
C TYR A 39 3.23 -1.25 19.80
N ASP A 40 2.38 -0.78 18.90
CA ASP A 40 2.65 0.35 18.02
C ASP A 40 1.41 1.25 17.88
N TYR A 41 1.62 2.52 17.58
CA TYR A 41 0.58 3.54 17.44
C TYR A 41 0.80 4.34 16.15
N ALA A 42 -0.19 4.30 15.25
CA ALA A 42 -0.14 5.02 13.99
C ALA A 42 -0.83 6.39 14.11
N ILE A 43 -0.13 7.45 13.68
CA ILE A 43 -0.71 8.77 13.44
C ILE A 43 -0.89 8.92 11.94
N ILE A 44 -2.14 9.03 11.50
CA ILE A 44 -2.48 9.07 10.07
C ILE A 44 -3.03 10.46 9.74
N LYS A 45 -2.37 11.16 8.82
CA LYS A 45 -2.87 12.44 8.31
C LYS A 45 -4.00 12.17 7.31
N LEU A 46 -5.21 12.59 7.63
CA LEU A 46 -6.39 12.36 6.77
C LEU A 46 -6.24 12.98 5.38
N SER A 47 -5.56 14.13 5.25
CA SER A 47 -5.32 14.77 3.95
C SER A 47 -4.40 13.95 3.03
N THR A 48 -3.63 13.00 3.57
CA THR A 48 -2.77 12.11 2.77
C THR A 48 -3.54 10.90 2.26
N LEU A 49 -4.56 10.45 3.00
CA LEU A 49 -5.44 9.35 2.57
C LEU A 49 -6.59 9.82 1.68
N PHE A 50 -7.12 11.01 1.97
CA PHE A 50 -8.28 11.58 1.31
C PHE A 50 -7.91 12.93 0.73
N GLU A 51 -7.58 12.94 -0.56
CA GLU A 51 -7.33 14.18 -1.30
C GLU A 51 -8.54 15.12 -1.28
N SER A 52 -9.76 14.57 -1.21
CA SER A 52 -10.99 15.34 -1.02
C SER A 52 -10.97 16.19 0.27
N LEU A 53 -10.42 15.67 1.37
CA LEU A 53 -10.28 16.41 2.62
C LEU A 53 -9.14 17.44 2.58
N ALA A 54 -8.14 17.24 1.74
CA ALA A 54 -7.13 18.26 1.48
C ALA A 54 -7.74 19.46 0.72
N ASN A 55 -8.68 19.18 -0.20
CA ASN A 55 -9.22 20.18 -1.12
C ASN A 55 -10.52 20.86 -0.62
N ILE A 56 -11.20 20.30 0.38
CA ILE A 56 -12.49 20.80 0.90
C ILE A 56 -12.43 22.24 1.43
N GLY A 57 -11.33 22.64 2.08
CA GLY A 57 -11.20 23.97 2.70
C GLY A 57 -12.00 24.14 3.99
N LEU A 58 -12.32 25.37 4.36
CA LEU A 58 -13.08 25.66 5.59
C LEU A 58 -14.59 25.53 5.32
N VAL A 59 -15.28 24.84 6.22
CA VAL A 59 -16.73 24.66 6.16
C VAL A 59 -17.29 24.91 7.54
N ARG A 60 -18.37 25.69 7.65
CA ARG A 60 -18.97 26.06 8.94
C ARG A 60 -19.60 24.85 9.65
N LYS A 61 -20.20 23.94 8.89
CA LYS A 61 -20.79 22.69 9.39
C LYS A 61 -20.22 21.53 8.62
N PHE A 62 -19.52 20.63 9.30
CA PHE A 62 -18.99 19.42 8.70
C PHE A 62 -19.50 18.22 9.49
N ASP A 63 -20.36 17.44 8.85
CA ASP A 63 -20.82 16.15 9.36
C ASP A 63 -20.38 15.06 8.37
N CYS A 64 -19.63 14.08 8.85
CA CYS A 64 -19.17 12.99 8.02
C CYS A 64 -19.02 11.70 8.83
N THR A 65 -19.16 10.57 8.16
CA THR A 65 -18.81 9.26 8.71
C THR A 65 -17.53 8.77 8.03
N LEU A 66 -16.45 8.65 8.80
CA LEU A 66 -15.21 8.06 8.33
C LEU A 66 -15.25 6.54 8.52
N ARG A 67 -15.09 5.79 7.43
CA ARG A 67 -14.90 4.33 7.46
C ARG A 67 -13.52 3.99 6.93
N LEU A 68 -12.74 3.27 7.72
CA LEU A 68 -11.41 2.79 7.38
C LEU A 68 -11.35 1.28 7.58
N TRP A 69 -10.76 0.57 6.63
CA TRP A 69 -10.45 -0.84 6.74
C TRP A 69 -8.94 -1.00 6.84
N PHE A 70 -8.47 -1.63 7.90
CA PHE A 70 -7.07 -1.96 8.10
C PHE A 70 -6.84 -3.40 7.70
N ASN A 71 -5.78 -3.63 6.92
CA ASN A 71 -5.37 -4.97 6.53
C ASN A 71 -4.66 -5.66 7.71
N THR A 72 -5.47 -6.29 8.56
CA THR A 72 -5.02 -7.11 9.69
C THR A 72 -5.08 -8.57 9.31
N GLY A 73 -4.30 -9.40 9.98
CA GLY A 73 -4.20 -10.79 9.61
C GLY A 73 -3.09 -11.51 10.34
N THR A 74 -2.84 -12.73 9.90
CA THR A 74 -1.93 -13.70 10.49
C THR A 74 -1.35 -14.55 9.39
N VAL A 75 -0.04 -14.78 9.49
CA VAL A 75 0.71 -15.66 8.61
C VAL A 75 1.32 -16.79 9.44
N GLY A 76 1.13 -18.02 8.96
CA GLY A 76 1.73 -19.24 9.48
C GLY A 76 2.71 -19.80 8.46
N ILE A 77 3.97 -19.89 8.86
CA ILE A 77 5.08 -20.43 8.07
C ILE A 77 5.42 -21.80 8.64
N THR A 78 5.48 -22.80 7.77
CA THR A 78 5.96 -24.13 8.13
C THR A 78 7.47 -24.15 7.98
N VAL A 79 8.16 -24.64 9.01
CA VAL A 79 9.62 -24.81 9.02
C VAL A 79 9.94 -26.26 8.69
N ALA A 80 10.65 -26.47 7.58
CA ALA A 80 11.26 -27.75 7.23
C ALA A 80 12.71 -27.79 7.73
N THR A 81 13.16 -28.97 8.14
CA THR A 81 14.55 -29.24 8.56
C THR A 81 15.15 -28.18 9.52
N PRO A 82 14.49 -27.89 10.66
CA PRO A 82 15.01 -26.92 11.63
C PRO A 82 16.37 -27.37 12.19
N ASN A 83 17.15 -26.43 12.72
CA ASN A 83 18.51 -26.66 13.22
C ASN A 83 19.45 -27.27 12.16
N THR A 84 19.42 -26.72 10.94
CA THR A 84 20.33 -27.05 9.85
C THR A 84 20.83 -25.77 9.20
N ALA A 85 21.94 -25.83 8.44
CA ALA A 85 22.46 -24.67 7.70
C ALA A 85 21.56 -24.26 6.51
N THR A 86 20.55 -25.06 6.18
CA THR A 86 19.63 -24.85 5.05
C THR A 86 18.20 -25.26 5.45
N PRO A 87 17.58 -24.57 6.42
CA PRO A 87 16.19 -24.84 6.76
C PRO A 87 15.27 -24.45 5.60
N GLY A 88 14.08 -25.05 5.52
CA GLY A 88 13.09 -24.66 4.52
C GLY A 88 11.97 -23.82 5.15
N TYR A 89 11.56 -22.74 4.49
CA TYR A 89 10.32 -22.02 4.84
C TYR A 89 9.29 -22.18 3.75
N THR A 90 8.07 -22.50 4.14
CA THR A 90 6.94 -22.62 3.20
C THR A 90 5.69 -21.98 3.79
N ILE A 91 4.92 -21.33 2.92
CA ILE A 91 3.55 -20.89 3.20
C ILE A 91 2.61 -21.47 2.16
N SER A 92 1.33 -21.47 2.49
CA SER A 92 0.24 -21.71 1.55
C SER A 92 -0.77 -20.57 1.68
N PRO A 93 -1.63 -20.34 0.68
CA PRO A 93 -2.69 -19.34 0.82
C PRO A 93 -3.63 -19.62 2.00
N SER A 94 -3.78 -20.89 2.41
CA SER A 94 -4.57 -21.26 3.60
C SER A 94 -3.93 -20.89 4.94
N THR A 95 -2.62 -20.66 4.98
CA THR A 95 -1.91 -20.24 6.19
C THR A 95 -1.64 -18.74 6.23
N ASN A 96 -2.27 -17.97 5.33
CA ASN A 96 -2.13 -16.53 5.25
C ASN A 96 -3.51 -15.85 5.17
N THR A 97 -3.85 -15.08 6.21
CA THR A 97 -5.16 -14.42 6.33
C THR A 97 -5.14 -12.94 5.97
N PHE A 98 -3.98 -12.38 5.60
CA PHE A 98 -3.94 -11.02 5.05
C PHE A 98 -4.71 -10.98 3.74
N THR A 99 -5.61 -10.00 3.57
CA THR A 99 -6.47 -9.91 2.38
C THR A 99 -5.78 -9.19 1.23
N ASN A 100 -4.96 -8.18 1.55
CA ASN A 100 -4.21 -7.40 0.57
C ASN A 100 -2.73 -7.76 0.61
N THR A 101 -1.92 -7.04 1.39
CA THR A 101 -0.46 -7.21 1.47
C THR A 101 -0.07 -7.86 2.80
N CYS A 102 0.96 -8.69 2.84
CA CYS A 102 1.53 -9.10 4.13
C CYS A 102 2.47 -8.00 4.64
N PRO A 103 2.19 -7.33 5.78
CA PRO A 103 3.07 -6.28 6.30
C PRO A 103 4.25 -6.85 7.10
N LEU A 104 4.36 -8.17 7.21
CA LEU A 104 5.38 -8.86 7.98
C LEU A 104 6.40 -9.48 7.04
N MET A 105 7.67 -9.36 7.40
CA MET A 105 8.78 -10.06 6.76
C MET A 105 9.39 -11.05 7.75
N VAL A 106 9.73 -12.25 7.28
CA VAL A 106 10.41 -13.26 8.09
C VAL A 106 11.82 -13.48 7.55
N ASN A 107 12.80 -13.25 8.42
CA ASN A 107 14.19 -13.44 8.09
C ASN A 107 14.53 -14.92 7.95
N TYR A 108 15.27 -15.24 6.88
CA TYR A 108 15.82 -16.56 6.68
C TYR A 108 17.02 -16.79 7.60
N LEU A 109 16.93 -17.78 8.49
CA LEU A 109 17.94 -18.08 9.51
C LEU A 109 18.68 -19.37 9.14
N ASN A 110 19.70 -19.25 8.31
CA ASN A 110 20.41 -20.37 7.68
C ASN A 110 21.58 -20.93 8.52
N ASP A 111 21.32 -21.23 9.79
CA ASP A 111 22.34 -21.75 10.71
C ASP A 111 21.74 -22.74 11.72
N LEU A 112 22.62 -23.40 12.47
CA LEU A 112 22.27 -24.22 13.63
C LEU A 112 21.73 -23.34 14.77
N SER A 113 20.89 -23.90 15.64
CA SER A 113 20.28 -23.18 16.76
C SER A 113 21.30 -22.54 17.69
N ALA A 114 22.47 -23.17 17.85
CA ALA A 114 23.56 -22.66 18.69
C ALA A 114 24.14 -21.33 18.19
N ASN A 115 23.99 -21.03 16.90
CA ASN A 115 24.53 -19.84 16.23
C ASN A 115 23.43 -18.80 15.93
N GLY A 116 22.25 -18.92 16.53
CA GLY A 116 21.10 -18.05 16.26
C GLY A 116 20.17 -18.54 15.14
N GLY A 117 20.36 -19.79 14.70
CA GLY A 117 19.43 -20.49 13.82
C GLY A 117 18.15 -20.96 14.50
N ILE A 118 17.29 -21.63 13.75
CA ILE A 118 15.98 -22.07 14.24
C ILE A 118 16.13 -23.22 15.23
N PRO A 119 15.44 -23.21 16.39
CA PRO A 119 15.43 -24.33 17.35
C PRO A 119 14.97 -25.66 16.72
N ALA A 120 15.62 -26.77 17.09
CA ALA A 120 15.37 -28.09 16.49
C ALA A 120 13.91 -28.60 16.58
N ALA A 121 13.15 -28.16 17.60
CA ALA A 121 11.75 -28.55 17.78
C ALA A 121 10.74 -27.59 17.11
N ALA A 122 11.20 -26.50 16.50
CA ALA A 122 10.32 -25.53 15.88
C ALA A 122 9.79 -26.06 14.55
N THR A 123 8.48 -26.28 14.49
CA THR A 123 7.78 -26.74 13.27
C THR A 123 7.08 -25.61 12.54
N ASN A 124 6.77 -24.51 13.23
CA ASN A 124 5.98 -23.40 12.71
C ASN A 124 6.41 -22.05 13.28
N ILE A 125 6.30 -21.01 12.46
CA ILE A 125 6.38 -19.60 12.89
C ILE A 125 5.01 -18.98 12.61
N THR A 126 4.35 -18.45 13.64
CA THR A 126 3.04 -17.78 13.49
C THR A 126 3.14 -16.35 13.98
N ALA A 127 2.81 -15.39 13.12
CA ALA A 127 2.86 -13.96 13.42
C ALA A 127 1.63 -13.26 12.85
N GLY A 128 1.18 -12.19 13.51
CA GLY A 128 0.00 -11.45 13.08
C GLY A 128 0.03 -9.99 13.50
N VAL A 129 -0.78 -9.18 12.82
CA VAL A 129 -0.97 -7.75 13.07
C VAL A 129 -2.45 -7.48 13.23
N TYR A 130 -2.83 -6.81 14.31
CA TYR A 130 -4.23 -6.57 14.65
C TYR A 130 -4.45 -5.16 15.20
N VAL A 131 -5.65 -4.65 14.95
CA VAL A 131 -6.16 -3.47 15.64
C VAL A 131 -6.85 -3.94 16.91
N LYS A 132 -6.51 -3.34 18.05
CA LYS A 132 -6.99 -3.70 19.40
C LYS A 132 -6.47 -5.05 19.91
N ALA A 133 -6.85 -6.19 19.35
CA ALA A 133 -6.43 -7.49 19.90
C ALA A 133 -6.46 -8.61 18.82
N PRO A 134 -5.64 -9.66 18.97
CA PRO A 134 -5.72 -10.88 18.17
C PRO A 134 -7.08 -11.59 18.32
N PRO A 135 -7.66 -12.13 17.23
CA PRO A 135 -8.87 -12.96 17.28
C PRO A 135 -8.57 -14.33 17.88
N ALA A 136 -9.60 -14.96 18.46
CA ALA A 136 -9.53 -16.30 19.05
C ALA A 136 -9.56 -17.41 17.98
N THR A 137 -8.61 -17.38 17.06
CA THR A 137 -8.46 -18.34 15.96
C THR A 137 -7.04 -18.90 15.94
N SER A 138 -6.90 -20.17 15.58
CA SER A 138 -5.59 -20.82 15.50
C SER A 138 -5.11 -20.90 14.05
N ILE A 139 -3.86 -20.54 13.80
CA ILE A 139 -3.14 -20.82 12.54
C ILE A 139 -1.92 -21.66 12.89
N ASN A 140 -1.68 -22.73 12.12
CA ASN A 140 -0.60 -23.71 12.38
C ASN A 140 -0.56 -24.20 13.84
N GLY A 141 -1.74 -24.38 14.46
CA GLY A 141 -1.88 -24.83 15.84
C GLY A 141 -1.58 -23.76 16.91
N VAL A 142 -1.24 -22.52 16.52
CA VAL A 142 -0.97 -21.41 17.44
C VAL A 142 -2.16 -20.45 17.46
N ASN A 143 -2.70 -20.20 18.66
CA ASN A 143 -3.71 -19.17 18.89
C ASN A 143 -3.05 -17.93 19.50
N LEU A 144 -3.02 -16.82 18.75
CA LEU A 144 -2.40 -15.57 19.20
C LEU A 144 -3.26 -14.83 20.25
N ALA A 145 -4.55 -15.12 20.40
CA ALA A 145 -5.38 -14.55 21.47
C ALA A 145 -4.94 -15.00 22.87
N LEU A 146 -4.31 -16.16 22.99
CA LEU A 146 -3.74 -16.65 24.26
C LEU A 146 -2.55 -15.82 24.74
N SER A 147 -2.02 -14.90 23.92
CA SER A 147 -1.04 -13.90 24.37
C SER A 147 -1.60 -12.92 25.39
N GLY A 148 -2.93 -12.72 25.44
CA GLY A 148 -3.57 -11.69 26.25
C GLY A 148 -3.24 -10.25 25.79
N ALA A 149 -2.63 -10.08 24.62
CA ALA A 149 -2.29 -8.76 24.09
C ALA A 149 -3.55 -7.95 23.78
N SER A 150 -3.57 -6.69 24.22
CA SER A 150 -4.64 -5.75 23.88
C SER A 150 -4.09 -4.33 23.83
N SER A 151 -4.49 -3.56 22.82
CA SER A 151 -4.20 -2.14 22.71
C SER A 151 -4.70 -1.40 23.95
N PHE A 152 -3.86 -0.50 24.45
CA PHE A 152 -4.20 0.42 25.54
C PHE A 152 -5.04 1.60 25.06
N LEU A 153 -5.19 1.75 23.74
CA LEU A 153 -6.09 2.72 23.12
C LEU A 153 -7.39 2.00 22.69
N PRO A 154 -8.49 2.10 23.45
CA PRO A 154 -9.71 1.33 23.19
C PRO A 154 -10.51 1.83 21.97
N ALA A 155 -10.22 3.05 21.49
CA ALA A 155 -10.86 3.65 20.32
C ALA A 155 -9.89 4.60 19.60
N CYS A 156 -10.03 4.73 18.28
CA CYS A 156 -9.30 5.73 17.49
C CYS A 156 -9.73 7.14 17.91
N ARG A 157 -8.78 8.10 17.86
CA ARG A 157 -9.03 9.52 18.12
C ARG A 157 -8.83 10.30 16.83
N ILE A 158 -9.76 11.19 16.52
CA ILE A 158 -9.63 12.14 15.40
C ILE A 158 -9.29 13.51 15.96
N TYR A 159 -8.25 14.12 15.41
CA TYR A 159 -7.84 15.48 15.73
C TYR A 159 -8.03 16.33 14.48
N TYR A 160 -8.73 17.45 14.62
CA TYR A 160 -8.97 18.41 13.55
C TYR A 160 -8.93 19.83 14.11
N SER A 161 -8.49 20.77 13.28
CA SER A 161 -8.42 22.18 13.67
C SER A 161 -9.80 22.82 13.59
N GLN A 162 -10.18 23.57 14.64
CA GLN A 162 -11.33 24.47 14.62
C GLN A 162 -10.81 25.91 14.64
N ILE A 163 -11.34 26.75 13.75
CA ILE A 163 -10.95 28.16 13.63
C ILE A 163 -12.18 29.01 13.85
N GLN A 164 -12.09 29.99 14.74
CA GLN A 164 -13.10 31.03 14.90
C GLN A 164 -12.73 32.23 14.04
N LEU A 165 -13.54 32.48 13.00
CA LEU A 165 -13.38 33.64 12.12
C LEU A 165 -14.17 34.84 12.66
N GLU A 166 -13.66 36.04 12.37
CA GLU A 166 -14.40 37.29 12.56
C GLU A 166 -15.69 37.28 11.70
N PRO A 167 -16.85 37.71 12.23
CA PRO A 167 -18.14 37.56 11.54
C PRO A 167 -18.16 38.13 10.11
N THR A 168 -17.59 39.32 9.90
CA THR A 168 -17.54 39.95 8.57
C THR A 168 -16.74 39.11 7.57
N LYS A 169 -15.59 38.58 7.98
CA LYS A 169 -14.74 37.72 7.12
C LYS A 169 -15.39 36.37 6.86
N ALA A 170 -16.13 35.84 7.82
CA ALA A 170 -16.85 34.59 7.65
C ALA A 170 -17.98 34.72 6.62
N ILE A 171 -18.68 35.86 6.57
CA ILE A 171 -19.71 36.14 5.56
C ILE A 171 -19.07 36.23 4.17
N THR A 172 -18.02 37.03 4.01
CA THR A 172 -17.30 37.15 2.72
C THR A 172 -16.79 35.79 2.23
N TYR A 173 -16.17 34.99 3.12
CA TYR A 173 -15.70 33.66 2.76
C TYR A 173 -16.83 32.76 2.26
N ILE A 174 -17.98 32.77 2.94
CA ILE A 174 -19.15 31.98 2.56
C ILE A 174 -19.70 32.43 1.21
N GLU A 175 -19.83 33.74 0.99
CA GLU A 175 -20.36 34.28 -0.26
C GLU A 175 -19.46 33.93 -1.46
N GLU A 176 -18.15 34.01 -1.28
CA GLU A 176 -17.17 33.65 -2.32
C GLU A 176 -17.08 32.13 -2.56
N ASN A 177 -17.42 31.30 -1.57
CA ASN A 177 -17.23 29.84 -1.61
C ASN A 177 -18.52 29.06 -1.37
N ARG A 178 -19.70 29.62 -1.68
CA ARG A 178 -21.01 28.98 -1.40
C ARG A 178 -21.21 27.68 -2.19
N HIS A 179 -20.56 27.52 -3.33
CA HIS A 179 -20.59 26.30 -4.13
C HIS A 179 -19.18 25.89 -4.51
N LYS A 180 -18.40 25.52 -3.48
CA LYS A 180 -17.02 25.17 -3.71
C LYS A 180 -16.92 23.80 -4.36
N LYS A 181 -16.34 23.76 -5.56
CA LYS A 181 -16.03 22.52 -6.26
C LYS A 181 -14.78 21.88 -5.65
N VAL A 182 -14.92 20.62 -5.22
CA VAL A 182 -13.84 19.80 -4.68
C VAL A 182 -13.53 18.71 -5.69
N VAL A 183 -12.34 18.79 -6.28
CA VAL A 183 -11.81 17.78 -7.21
C VAL A 183 -10.83 16.90 -6.46
N TYR A 184 -10.88 15.60 -6.68
CA TYR A 184 -10.00 14.63 -6.02
C TYR A 184 -9.76 13.43 -6.92
N ARG A 185 -8.63 12.75 -6.73
CA ARG A 185 -8.33 11.52 -7.46
C ARG A 185 -8.87 10.31 -6.72
N SER A 186 -9.32 9.35 -7.49
CA SER A 186 -9.70 8.03 -7.02
C SER A 186 -8.99 6.96 -7.86
N VAL A 187 -8.87 5.76 -7.28
CA VAL A 187 -8.10 4.67 -7.87
C VAL A 187 -8.95 3.41 -7.91
N LEU A 188 -9.05 2.80 -9.08
CA LEU A 188 -9.55 1.44 -9.25
C LEU A 188 -8.36 0.49 -9.35
N THR A 189 -8.45 -0.64 -8.65
CA THR A 189 -7.42 -1.68 -8.68
C THR A 189 -7.96 -2.92 -9.36
N ASN A 190 -7.22 -3.45 -10.34
CA ASN A 190 -7.49 -4.70 -11.02
C ASN A 190 -6.28 -5.62 -10.89
N GLN A 191 -6.52 -6.93 -10.75
CA GLN A 191 -5.47 -7.95 -10.65
C GLN A 191 -5.66 -9.00 -11.74
N TYR A 192 -4.58 -9.34 -12.43
CA TYR A 192 -4.54 -10.45 -13.38
C TYR A 192 -3.36 -11.36 -13.05
N ASN A 193 -3.57 -12.67 -13.12
CA ASN A 193 -2.64 -13.66 -12.61
C ASN A 193 -2.16 -14.62 -13.70
N ASN A 194 -1.01 -15.23 -13.47
CA ASN A 194 -0.44 -16.33 -14.27
C ASN A 194 -0.26 -15.98 -15.76
N ILE A 195 0.22 -14.76 -16.04
CA ILE A 195 0.45 -14.27 -17.40
C ILE A 195 1.79 -14.80 -17.90
N SER A 196 1.76 -15.78 -18.81
CA SER A 196 2.97 -16.44 -19.34
C SER A 196 3.38 -15.99 -20.75
N GLY A 197 2.58 -15.13 -21.41
CA GLY A 197 2.79 -14.74 -22.80
C GLY A 197 2.14 -13.40 -23.13
N THR A 198 1.44 -13.32 -24.26
CA THR A 198 0.70 -12.11 -24.64
C THR A 198 -0.52 -11.90 -23.75
N PHE A 199 -0.67 -10.67 -23.27
CA PHE A 199 -1.81 -10.19 -22.52
C PHE A 199 -2.53 -9.12 -23.34
N ASN A 200 -3.86 -9.20 -23.43
CA ASN A 200 -4.71 -8.18 -24.03
C ASN A 200 -6.09 -8.25 -23.37
N GLN A 201 -6.43 -7.27 -22.54
CA GLN A 201 -7.68 -7.27 -21.77
C GLN A 201 -8.26 -5.86 -21.65
N LEU A 202 -9.59 -5.82 -21.61
CA LEU A 202 -10.35 -4.67 -21.11
C LEU A 202 -10.19 -4.62 -19.59
N ILE A 203 -9.62 -3.53 -19.08
CA ILE A 203 -9.32 -3.37 -17.64
C ILE A 203 -10.50 -2.71 -16.94
N ASN A 204 -10.95 -1.57 -17.47
CA ASN A 204 -12.10 -0.85 -16.94
C ASN A 204 -12.99 -0.37 -18.09
N SER A 205 -14.29 -0.38 -17.84
CA SER A 205 -15.31 0.11 -18.75
C SER A 205 -16.01 1.31 -18.15
N GLY A 206 -16.33 2.31 -18.98
CA GLY A 206 -17.17 3.45 -18.58
C GLY A 206 -16.55 4.39 -17.54
N ILE A 207 -15.23 4.58 -17.54
CA ILE A 207 -14.56 5.54 -16.65
C ILE A 207 -14.63 6.94 -17.25
N VAL A 208 -15.08 7.91 -16.46
CA VAL A 208 -15.09 9.34 -16.80
C VAL A 208 -13.84 9.98 -16.19
N HIS A 209 -13.25 10.97 -16.87
CA HIS A 209 -12.02 11.65 -16.43
C HIS A 209 -10.85 10.72 -16.04
N PRO A 210 -10.44 9.75 -16.89
CA PRO A 210 -9.22 8.97 -16.63
C PRO A 210 -7.98 9.88 -16.67
N ILE A 211 -7.09 9.70 -15.71
CA ILE A 211 -5.85 10.49 -15.54
C ILE A 211 -4.65 9.67 -16.00
N GLY A 212 -4.51 8.47 -15.46
CA GLY A 212 -3.36 7.63 -15.76
C GLY A 212 -3.56 6.21 -15.31
N VAL A 213 -2.69 5.33 -15.78
CA VAL A 213 -2.69 3.92 -15.41
C VAL A 213 -1.28 3.52 -15.00
N LEU A 214 -1.18 2.88 -13.84
CA LEU A 214 0.06 2.28 -13.31
C LEU A 214 -0.08 0.76 -13.31
N LEU A 215 0.89 0.07 -13.87
CA LEU A 215 1.01 -1.38 -13.79
C LEU A 215 2.23 -1.76 -12.97
N VAL A 216 2.03 -2.65 -12.02
CA VAL A 216 3.07 -3.20 -11.16
C VAL A 216 3.08 -4.72 -11.32
N PRO A 217 4.00 -5.26 -12.14
CA PRO A 217 4.14 -6.68 -12.30
C PRO A 217 4.92 -7.32 -11.15
N PHE A 218 4.55 -8.54 -10.79
CA PHE A 218 5.23 -9.39 -9.82
C PHE A 218 5.40 -10.79 -10.38
N ILE A 219 6.41 -11.51 -9.91
CA ILE A 219 6.57 -12.93 -10.25
C ILE A 219 5.35 -13.66 -9.67
N SER A 220 4.75 -14.54 -10.47
CA SER A 220 3.52 -15.21 -10.07
C SER A 220 3.73 -16.15 -8.88
N SER A 221 2.67 -16.39 -8.11
CA SER A 221 2.70 -17.35 -7.01
C SER A 221 3.06 -18.76 -7.51
N ALA A 222 4.18 -19.31 -7.07
CA ALA A 222 4.56 -20.70 -7.33
C ALA A 222 4.58 -21.52 -6.03
N THR A 223 3.91 -22.67 -6.03
CA THR A 223 3.66 -23.50 -4.83
C THR A 223 4.84 -24.37 -4.41
N THR A 224 5.76 -24.69 -5.34
CA THR A 224 6.74 -25.76 -5.11
C THR A 224 8.17 -25.25 -4.89
N ASN A 225 8.50 -24.02 -5.31
CA ASN A 225 9.81 -23.38 -5.15
C ASN A 225 9.72 -21.84 -5.21
N GLY A 226 8.68 -21.25 -4.61
CA GLY A 226 8.41 -19.81 -4.74
C GLY A 226 7.74 -19.19 -3.52
N PHE A 227 7.09 -18.05 -3.72
CA PHE A 227 6.48 -17.24 -2.66
C PHE A 227 5.35 -17.91 -1.89
N GLY A 228 4.82 -19.05 -2.37
CA GLY A 228 3.74 -19.83 -1.74
C GLY A 228 2.36 -19.16 -1.70
N ASP A 229 2.29 -17.86 -2.03
CA ASP A 229 1.11 -17.02 -2.22
C ASP A 229 1.51 -15.91 -3.22
N PHE A 230 0.63 -14.94 -3.50
CA PHE A 230 0.99 -13.75 -4.28
C PHE A 230 2.21 -13.05 -3.67
N ALA A 231 3.09 -12.49 -4.50
CA ALA A 231 4.32 -11.86 -4.03
C ALA A 231 4.09 -10.82 -2.93
N TRP A 232 3.09 -9.93 -3.12
CA TRP A 232 2.74 -8.91 -2.13
C TRP A 232 2.08 -9.47 -0.85
N LYS A 233 1.68 -10.75 -0.85
CA LYS A 233 1.17 -11.47 0.33
C LYS A 233 2.23 -12.35 0.98
N SER A 234 3.39 -12.51 0.35
CA SER A 234 4.44 -13.39 0.87
C SER A 234 5.26 -12.67 1.94
N PRO A 235 5.54 -13.31 3.08
CA PRO A 235 6.44 -12.76 4.10
C PRO A 235 7.92 -12.98 3.77
N PHE A 236 8.23 -13.62 2.63
CA PHE A 236 9.59 -13.98 2.23
C PHE A 236 10.25 -12.95 1.32
N ASP A 237 9.49 -11.95 0.88
CA ASP A 237 9.96 -10.87 0.04
C ASP A 237 9.56 -9.52 0.61
N SER A 238 10.27 -8.50 0.15
CA SER A 238 10.01 -7.09 0.38
C SER A 238 8.95 -6.49 -0.56
N ALA A 239 8.48 -7.23 -1.57
CA ALA A 239 7.34 -6.84 -2.38
C ALA A 239 6.06 -6.71 -1.52
N PRO A 240 5.22 -5.68 -1.72
CA PRO A 240 5.26 -4.67 -2.77
C PRO A 240 6.00 -3.38 -2.37
N SER A 241 6.66 -3.31 -1.20
CA SER A 241 7.48 -2.15 -0.83
C SER A 241 8.70 -2.00 -1.75
N THR A 242 9.14 -3.13 -2.33
CA THR A 242 10.00 -3.21 -3.50
C THR A 242 9.23 -3.93 -4.61
N GLY A 243 9.89 -4.32 -5.69
CA GLY A 243 9.32 -5.38 -6.52
C GLY A 243 10.35 -6.00 -7.42
N HIS A 244 9.88 -6.47 -8.58
CA HIS A 244 10.63 -7.41 -9.39
C HIS A 244 11.13 -6.80 -10.70
N PRO A 245 12.29 -7.26 -11.23
CA PRO A 245 12.85 -6.78 -12.49
C PRO A 245 12.13 -7.42 -13.69
N ILE A 246 10.83 -7.20 -13.80
CA ILE A 246 9.97 -7.82 -14.83
C ILE A 246 9.92 -6.94 -16.07
N SER A 247 10.25 -7.53 -17.22
CA SER A 247 10.21 -6.84 -18.51
C SER A 247 8.91 -7.15 -19.25
N LEU A 248 8.19 -6.10 -19.64
CA LEU A 248 7.06 -6.15 -20.56
C LEU A 248 7.49 -5.58 -21.93
N THR A 249 7.24 -6.31 -23.00
CA THR A 249 7.46 -5.87 -24.39
C THR A 249 6.12 -5.65 -25.10
N ASN A 250 6.12 -4.90 -26.20
CA ASN A 250 4.88 -4.55 -26.94
C ASN A 250 3.80 -3.92 -26.05
N PHE A 251 4.21 -3.16 -25.03
CA PHE A 251 3.30 -2.53 -24.07
C PHE A 251 2.49 -1.41 -24.73
N GLN A 252 1.17 -1.46 -24.55
CA GLN A 252 0.21 -0.49 -25.06
C GLN A 252 -0.92 -0.26 -24.08
N VAL A 253 -1.38 0.98 -24.05
CA VAL A 253 -2.61 1.39 -23.38
C VAL A 253 -3.48 2.10 -24.41
N SER A 254 -4.72 1.65 -24.56
CA SER A 254 -5.71 2.31 -25.43
C SER A 254 -6.91 2.75 -24.62
N VAL A 255 -7.38 3.97 -24.89
CA VAL A 255 -8.52 4.58 -24.22
C VAL A 255 -9.55 4.98 -25.26
N GLY A 256 -10.75 4.43 -25.15
CA GLY A 256 -11.82 4.64 -26.14
C GLY A 256 -11.42 4.22 -27.57
N GLY A 257 -10.56 3.21 -27.70
CA GLY A 257 -10.07 2.71 -28.99
C GLY A 257 -8.87 3.47 -29.58
N VAL A 258 -8.36 4.49 -28.89
CA VAL A 258 -7.17 5.26 -29.32
C VAL A 258 -5.96 4.90 -28.47
N ASN A 259 -4.87 4.49 -29.11
CA ASN A 259 -3.60 4.20 -28.43
C ASN A 259 -3.00 5.49 -27.85
N GLN A 260 -2.57 5.41 -26.60
CA GLN A 260 -1.97 6.55 -25.87
C GLN A 260 -0.46 6.66 -26.10
N LEU A 261 0.18 5.55 -26.47
CA LEU A 261 1.60 5.50 -26.81
C LEU A 261 1.78 5.56 -28.34
N GLN A 262 2.66 6.43 -28.83
CA GLN A 262 2.86 6.67 -30.26
C GLN A 262 3.53 5.50 -30.99
N SER A 263 4.29 4.66 -30.27
CA SER A 263 4.84 3.41 -30.80
C SER A 263 4.75 2.28 -29.77
N THR A 264 4.44 1.07 -30.26
CA THR A 264 4.70 -0.20 -29.58
C THR A 264 6.18 -0.48 -29.68
N LEU A 265 7.00 -0.20 -28.66
CA LEU A 265 8.36 -0.75 -28.53
C LEU A 265 8.91 -0.47 -27.12
N ASN A 266 9.88 -1.29 -26.71
CA ASN A 266 10.50 -1.40 -25.38
C ASN A 266 10.34 -0.16 -24.50
N TYR A 267 9.44 -0.23 -23.53
CA TYR A 267 9.24 0.82 -22.55
C TYR A 267 10.47 0.85 -21.63
N THR A 268 11.32 1.87 -21.79
CA THR A 268 12.54 2.07 -21.00
C THR A 268 12.34 3.06 -19.86
N PHE A 269 13.39 3.29 -19.08
CA PHE A 269 13.39 4.28 -18.00
C PHE A 269 13.08 5.70 -18.50
N GLU A 270 13.55 6.05 -19.70
CA GLU A 270 13.32 7.34 -20.35
C GLU A 270 11.84 7.52 -20.68
N ASN A 271 11.18 6.47 -21.19
CA ASN A 271 9.74 6.49 -21.38
C ASN A 271 9.01 6.64 -20.05
N PHE A 272 9.45 5.93 -19.01
CA PHE A 272 8.86 6.06 -17.67
C PHE A 272 8.93 7.49 -17.14
N ILE A 273 10.13 8.09 -17.16
CA ILE A 273 10.35 9.46 -16.69
C ILE A 273 9.57 10.47 -17.53
N GLU A 274 9.50 10.29 -18.86
CA GLU A 274 8.64 11.13 -19.70
C GLU A 274 7.19 11.09 -19.23
N GLN A 275 6.63 9.88 -19.04
CA GLN A 275 5.24 9.70 -18.60
C GLN A 275 4.97 10.28 -17.21
N VAL A 276 5.89 10.09 -16.26
CA VAL A 276 5.78 10.66 -14.90
C VAL A 276 5.88 12.18 -14.93
N ASN A 277 6.86 12.73 -15.65
CA ASN A 277 7.01 14.18 -15.77
C ASN A 277 5.76 14.82 -16.36
N LEU A 278 5.16 14.20 -17.38
CA LEU A 278 3.91 14.67 -17.98
C LEU A 278 2.72 14.66 -17.00
N ALA A 279 2.70 13.77 -16.01
CA ALA A 279 1.64 13.76 -15.00
C ALA A 279 1.77 14.91 -14.01
N GLU A 280 2.98 15.44 -13.82
CA GLU A 280 3.27 16.54 -12.91
C GLU A 280 3.27 17.92 -13.60
N THR A 281 3.11 17.97 -14.94
CA THR A 281 3.06 19.25 -15.66
C THR A 281 1.73 19.97 -15.39
N LEU A 282 1.80 21.21 -14.89
CA LEU A 282 0.64 22.08 -14.66
C LEU A 282 -0.05 22.53 -15.96
N THR A 283 0.67 22.51 -17.07
CA THR A 283 0.17 22.80 -18.43
C THR A 283 0.90 21.91 -19.43
N SER A 284 0.26 21.59 -20.56
CA SER A 284 0.77 20.66 -21.57
C SER A 284 2.08 21.07 -22.27
N SER A 285 2.71 22.18 -21.86
CA SER A 285 3.95 22.74 -22.41
C SER A 285 5.05 22.96 -21.37
N ASP A 286 4.81 22.65 -20.09
CA ASP A 286 5.79 22.90 -19.04
C ASP A 286 6.77 21.73 -18.90
N PHE A 287 8.03 21.99 -18.55
CA PHE A 287 9.00 20.91 -18.32
C PHE A 287 8.74 20.30 -16.93
N GLY A 288 8.30 19.05 -16.88
CA GLY A 288 8.21 18.30 -15.62
C GLY A 288 9.59 18.18 -14.99
N ILE A 289 9.73 18.63 -13.73
CA ILE A 289 11.00 18.61 -13.00
C ILE A 289 11.10 17.30 -12.23
N SER A 290 11.87 16.34 -12.74
CA SER A 290 12.19 15.13 -11.98
C SER A 290 13.24 15.46 -10.91
N CYS A 291 12.91 15.25 -9.64
CA CYS A 291 13.93 15.19 -8.60
C CYS A 291 14.68 13.84 -8.73
N GLY A 292 16.01 13.85 -8.81
CA GLY A 292 16.84 12.65 -9.04
C GLY A 292 16.82 11.58 -7.93
N LEU A 293 15.76 11.55 -7.11
CA LEU A 293 15.49 10.55 -6.09
C LEU A 293 15.10 9.20 -6.70
N PHE A 294 14.59 9.20 -7.92
CA PHE A 294 14.21 7.99 -8.65
C PHE A 294 15.23 7.72 -9.77
N THR A 295 16.07 6.71 -9.59
CA THR A 295 17.17 6.39 -10.50
C THR A 295 16.80 5.26 -11.47
N GLN A 296 17.48 5.22 -12.62
CA GLN A 296 17.33 4.12 -13.57
C GLN A 296 17.60 2.76 -12.92
N GLN A 297 18.65 2.66 -12.08
CA GLN A 297 18.98 1.42 -11.38
C GLN A 297 17.84 0.95 -10.47
N TYR A 298 17.20 1.87 -9.75
CA TYR A 298 16.05 1.55 -8.92
C TYR A 298 14.88 1.05 -9.77
N TRP A 299 14.56 1.76 -10.85
CA TRP A 299 13.48 1.39 -11.76
C TRP A 299 13.73 0.05 -12.46
N GLU A 300 14.96 -0.24 -12.89
CA GLU A 300 15.27 -1.52 -13.54
C GLU A 300 15.14 -2.71 -12.58
N THR A 301 15.36 -2.48 -11.29
CA THR A 301 15.15 -3.48 -10.22
C THR A 301 13.66 -3.62 -9.88
N PHE A 302 12.90 -2.53 -9.96
CA PHE A 302 11.46 -2.46 -9.71
C PHE A 302 10.73 -1.83 -10.90
N ARG A 303 10.55 -2.61 -11.97
CA ARG A 303 9.96 -2.10 -13.21
C ARG A 303 8.46 -1.89 -13.05
N SER A 304 8.08 -0.64 -12.87
CA SER A 304 6.70 -0.18 -12.92
C SER A 304 6.44 0.55 -14.23
N TYR A 305 5.24 0.38 -14.77
CA TYR A 305 4.85 0.92 -16.07
C TYR A 305 3.73 1.93 -15.87
N TYR A 306 4.01 3.21 -16.14
CA TYR A 306 3.05 4.29 -15.97
C TYR A 306 2.72 4.94 -17.31
N VAL A 307 1.44 5.18 -17.58
CA VAL A 307 1.02 5.93 -18.77
C VAL A 307 0.10 7.05 -18.34
N ASN A 308 0.48 8.27 -18.71
CA ASN A 308 -0.40 9.43 -18.58
C ASN A 308 -1.42 9.44 -19.73
N ILE A 309 -2.70 9.53 -19.37
CA ILE A 309 -3.85 9.43 -20.28
C ILE A 309 -4.60 10.79 -20.35
N GLU A 310 -4.14 11.80 -19.63
CA GLU A 310 -4.78 13.13 -19.58
C GLU A 310 -4.74 13.90 -20.91
N ARG A 311 -4.05 13.41 -21.93
CA ARG A 311 -3.87 14.09 -23.23
C ARG A 311 -5.13 14.20 -24.10
N SER A 312 -6.30 13.79 -23.59
CA SER A 312 -7.59 13.93 -24.28
C SER A 312 -8.14 15.36 -24.20
N GLN A 313 -8.87 15.81 -25.22
CA GLN A 313 -9.55 17.12 -25.19
C GLN A 313 -10.55 17.20 -24.03
N LEU A 314 -10.86 18.40 -23.52
CA LEU A 314 -11.76 18.53 -22.36
C LEU A 314 -13.16 17.93 -22.62
N ALA A 315 -13.67 18.04 -23.86
CA ALA A 315 -14.91 17.39 -24.27
C ALA A 315 -14.82 15.86 -24.23
N ASP A 316 -13.64 15.30 -24.52
CA ASP A 316 -13.38 13.87 -24.54
C ASP A 316 -13.29 13.25 -23.14
N LYS A 317 -12.92 14.05 -22.13
CA LYS A 317 -12.78 13.62 -20.73
C LYS A 317 -14.12 13.46 -20.00
N ASN A 318 -15.15 14.17 -20.44
CA ASN A 318 -16.51 14.13 -19.88
C ASN A 318 -17.33 12.92 -20.35
N VAL A 319 -16.81 12.13 -21.31
CA VAL A 319 -17.47 10.94 -21.84
C VAL A 319 -16.84 9.70 -21.24
N ALA A 320 -17.67 8.72 -20.87
CA ALA A 320 -17.21 7.45 -20.32
C ALA A 320 -16.39 6.66 -21.35
N ARG A 321 -15.18 6.21 -20.97
CA ARG A 321 -14.27 5.48 -21.86
C ARG A 321 -13.83 4.15 -21.27
N ASN A 322 -13.43 3.27 -22.17
CA ASN A 322 -12.89 1.96 -21.85
C ASN A 322 -11.36 2.01 -21.91
N ILE A 323 -10.70 1.42 -20.92
CA ILE A 323 -9.25 1.29 -20.83
C ILE A 323 -8.90 -0.16 -21.20
N ASN A 324 -8.18 -0.36 -22.30
CA ASN A 324 -7.62 -1.66 -22.66
C ASN A 324 -6.09 -1.61 -22.58
N ILE A 325 -5.50 -2.70 -22.11
CA ILE A 325 -4.06 -2.83 -21.98
C ILE A 325 -3.62 -4.11 -22.67
N SER A 326 -2.54 -4.00 -23.44
CA SER A 326 -1.88 -5.15 -24.05
C SER A 326 -0.37 -5.09 -23.88
N PHE A 327 0.26 -6.25 -23.71
CA PHE A 327 1.71 -6.41 -23.66
C PHE A 327 2.09 -7.88 -23.89
N THR A 328 3.38 -8.17 -23.92
CA THR A 328 3.95 -9.52 -23.90
C THR A 328 4.86 -9.64 -22.69
N ASN A 329 4.65 -10.67 -21.87
CA ASN A 329 5.58 -11.02 -20.79
C ASN A 329 6.90 -11.50 -21.42
N ASN A 330 8.00 -10.81 -21.14
CA ASN A 330 9.34 -11.13 -21.64
C ASN A 330 10.22 -11.85 -20.58
N THR A 331 9.61 -12.44 -19.57
CA THR A 331 10.31 -13.21 -18.53
C THR A 331 10.10 -14.71 -18.72
N ALA A 332 10.99 -15.52 -18.15
CA ALA A 332 10.90 -16.98 -18.22
C ALA A 332 9.85 -17.58 -17.28
N VAL A 333 9.25 -16.76 -16.42
CA VAL A 333 8.27 -17.17 -15.42
C VAL A 333 6.93 -16.47 -15.65
N PRO A 334 5.80 -17.09 -15.29
CA PRO A 334 4.53 -16.39 -15.28
C PRO A 334 4.56 -15.21 -14.31
N ILE A 335 3.81 -14.16 -14.63
CA ILE A 335 3.69 -12.96 -13.79
C ILE A 335 2.25 -12.72 -13.35
N ASP A 336 2.09 -12.14 -12.17
CA ASP A 336 0.85 -11.52 -11.71
C ASP A 336 1.01 -10.00 -11.81
N ILE A 337 -0.05 -9.27 -12.12
CA ILE A 337 0.02 -7.81 -12.32
C ILE A 337 -1.08 -7.11 -11.55
N LEU A 338 -0.70 -6.08 -10.80
CA LEU A 338 -1.62 -5.11 -10.21
C LEU A 338 -1.70 -3.90 -11.13
N ILE A 339 -2.92 -3.53 -11.52
CA ILE A 339 -3.20 -2.40 -12.40
C ILE A 339 -4.01 -1.39 -11.61
N PHE A 340 -3.50 -0.16 -11.51
CA PHE A 340 -4.13 0.95 -10.84
C PHE A 340 -4.56 1.98 -11.88
N SER A 341 -5.86 2.12 -12.08
CA SER A 341 -6.46 3.13 -12.94
C SER A 341 -6.84 4.34 -12.10
N VAL A 342 -6.18 5.47 -12.33
CA VAL A 342 -6.40 6.74 -11.63
C VAL A 342 -7.38 7.58 -12.45
N PHE A 343 -8.39 8.12 -11.80
CA PHE A 343 -9.39 9.00 -12.42
C PHE A 343 -9.73 10.16 -11.49
N SER A 344 -10.20 11.25 -12.08
CA SER A 344 -10.70 12.42 -11.33
C SER A 344 -12.17 12.23 -11.01
N ASP A 345 -12.57 12.57 -9.79
CA ASP A 345 -13.96 12.70 -9.39
C ASP A 345 -14.14 14.05 -8.70
N GLU A 346 -15.38 14.51 -8.66
CA GLU A 346 -15.72 15.82 -8.12
C GLU A 346 -17.04 15.80 -7.36
N PHE A 347 -17.14 16.70 -6.38
CA PHE A 347 -18.40 17.08 -5.77
C PHE A 347 -18.38 18.57 -5.45
N VAL A 348 -19.54 19.15 -5.26
CA VAL A 348 -19.70 20.53 -4.81
C VAL A 348 -20.15 20.52 -3.36
N ILE A 349 -19.49 21.31 -2.51
CA ILE A 349 -19.87 21.52 -1.12
C ILE A 349 -20.27 22.96 -0.86
N ASP A 350 -21.35 23.12 -0.11
CA ASP A 350 -21.74 24.41 0.44
C ASP A 350 -20.97 24.72 1.73
N SER A 351 -20.17 25.78 1.70
CA SER A 351 -19.32 26.18 2.83
C SER A 351 -20.10 26.66 4.07
N GLU A 352 -21.36 27.07 3.90
CA GLU A 352 -22.24 27.49 5.00
C GLU A 352 -22.98 26.31 5.62
N THR A 353 -23.63 25.50 4.78
CA THR A 353 -24.51 24.42 5.24
C THR A 353 -23.81 23.09 5.41
N GLY A 354 -22.69 22.87 4.71
CA GLY A 354 -21.98 21.59 4.65
C GLY A 354 -22.60 20.57 3.70
N LEU A 355 -23.66 20.95 2.97
CA LEU A 355 -24.34 20.03 2.06
C LEU A 355 -23.48 19.72 0.84
N VAL A 356 -23.45 18.44 0.46
CA VAL A 356 -22.70 17.92 -0.69
C VAL A 356 -23.67 17.59 -1.81
N THR A 357 -23.37 18.06 -3.02
CA THR A 357 -24.05 17.67 -4.27
C THR A 357 -23.04 17.10 -5.24
N LYS A 358 -23.37 15.97 -5.88
CA LYS A 358 -22.54 15.32 -6.89
C LYS A 358 -23.04 15.65 -8.29
#